data_AF-A0A009MFV9-F1
#
_entry.id   AF-A0A009MFV9-F1
#
_cell.length_a   1.000
_cell.length_b   1.000
_cell.length_c   1.000
_cell.angle_alpha   90.00
_cell.angle_beta   90.00
_cell.angle_gamma   90.00
#
_symmetry.space_group_name_H-M   'P 1'
#
loop_
_entity.id
_entity.type
_entity.pdbx_description
1 polymer ?
#
loop_
_entity_poly.entity_id
_entity_poly.type
_entity_poly.pdbx_seq_one_letter_code
_entity_poly.pdbx_strand_id
1 'polypeptide(L)' 'MFVYFTDGTCINDSEIYGVKAKQEQNRYVVEVTIKPTHTLSTTPDVQFKKEIFDDPHQANQYLSNNFNMPPFF' A
#
# COMPACT_ATOMS: atom_id res chain seq x y z
N MET A 1 6.80 9.56 -7.77
CA MET A 1 5.99 8.58 -8.56
C MET A 1 4.64 8.44 -7.88
N PHE A 2 3.53 8.19 -8.59
CA PHE A 2 2.24 7.97 -7.93
C PHE A 2 1.92 6.48 -7.84
N VAL A 3 1.43 6.05 -6.68
CA VAL A 3 0.89 4.71 -6.45
C VAL A 3 -0.62 4.79 -6.53
N TYR A 4 -1.21 3.97 -7.39
CA TYR A 4 -2.65 3.93 -7.63
C TYR A 4 -3.28 2.76 -6.90
N PHE A 5 -4.27 3.06 -6.09
CA PHE A 5 -5.10 2.09 -5.38
C PHE A 5 -6.32 1.74 -6.25
N THR A 6 -6.87 0.55 -6.05
CA THR A 6 -8.03 0.04 -6.81
C THR A 6 -9.29 0.84 -6.54
N ASP A 7 -9.36 1.54 -5.41
CA ASP A 7 -10.45 2.47 -5.07
C ASP A 7 -10.36 3.83 -5.79
N GLY A 8 -9.40 4.00 -6.70
CA GLY A 8 -9.21 5.20 -7.51
C GLY A 8 -8.41 6.30 -6.82
N THR A 9 -7.95 6.08 -5.58
CA THR A 9 -7.04 7.04 -4.94
C THR A 9 -5.62 6.90 -5.47
N CYS A 10 -4.89 8.00 -5.48
CA CYS A 10 -3.47 8.03 -5.80
C CYS A 10 -2.71 8.73 -4.68
N ILE A 11 -1.53 8.21 -4.37
CA ILE A 11 -0.67 8.75 -3.31
C ILE A 11 0.72 8.93 -3.89
N ASN A 12 1.39 10.02 -3.55
CA ASN A 12 2.75 10.23 -3.97
C ASN A 12 3.69 9.27 -3.20
N ASP A 13 4.63 8.64 -3.88
CA ASP A 13 5.62 7.74 -3.28
C ASP A 13 6.38 8.40 -2.12
N SER A 14 6.62 9.71 -2.20
CA SER A 14 7.24 10.49 -1.13
C SER A 14 6.44 10.50 0.17
N GLU A 15 5.12 10.32 0.08
CA GLU A 15 4.19 10.23 1.22
C GLU A 15 4.12 8.82 1.78
N ILE A 16 4.73 7.82 1.14
CA ILE A 16 4.70 6.44 1.66
C ILE A 16 5.79 6.29 2.72
N TYR A 17 5.39 5.81 3.90
CA TYR A 17 6.29 5.46 5.00
C TYR A 17 6.78 4.03 4.87
N GLY A 18 5.91 3.11 4.47
CA GLY A 18 6.26 1.70 4.32
C GLY A 18 5.17 0.88 3.64
N VAL A 19 5.54 -0.32 3.21
CA VAL A 19 4.64 -1.28 2.57
C VAL A 19 4.85 -2.64 3.20
N LYS A 20 3.75 -3.32 3.53
CA LYS A 20 3.75 -4.66 4.12
C LYS A 20 2.82 -5.57 3.34
N ALA A 21 3.32 -6.73 2.95
CA ALA A 21 2.56 -7.80 2.34
C ALA A 21 2.24 -8.88 3.40
N LYS A 22 1.00 -9.37 3.43
CA LYS A 22 0.55 -10.44 4.34
C LYS A 22 -0.63 -11.22 3.76
N GLN A 23 -0.77 -12.48 4.14
CA GLN A 23 -1.94 -13.30 3.77
C GLN A 23 -2.95 -13.27 4.92
N GLU A 24 -4.21 -12.94 4.64
CA GLU A 24 -5.31 -12.91 5.61
C GLU A 24 -6.51 -13.65 5.03
N GLN A 25 -7.03 -14.68 5.72
CA GLN A 25 -8.28 -15.37 5.35
C GLN A 25 -8.33 -15.81 3.86
N ASN A 26 -7.28 -16.48 3.38
CA ASN A 26 -7.11 -16.88 1.97
C ASN A 26 -7.00 -15.74 0.94
N ARG A 27 -6.78 -14.50 1.38
CA ARG A 27 -6.53 -13.35 0.52
C ARG A 27 -5.14 -12.79 0.71
N TYR A 28 -4.65 -12.09 -0.30
CA TYR A 28 -3.33 -11.46 -0.33
C TYR A 28 -3.51 -9.97 -0.11
N VAL A 29 -2.95 -9.45 0.98
CA VAL A 29 -3.17 -8.08 1.44
C VAL A 29 -1.87 -7.30 1.38
N VAL A 30 -1.87 -6.19 0.65
CA VAL A 30 -0.79 -5.20 0.61
C VAL A 30 -1.23 -3.98 1.41
N GLU A 31 -0.61 -3.76 2.55
CA GLU A 31 -0.87 -2.66 3.46
C GLU A 31 0.20 -1.58 3.26
N VAL A 32 -0.23 -0.39 2.86
CA VAL A 32 0.59 0.79 2.64
C VAL A 32 0.42 1.74 3.81
N THR A 33 1.51 2.04 4.50
CA THR A 33 1.57 3.03 5.55
C THR A 33 1.94 4.38 4.94
N ILE A 34 1.10 5.38 5.15
CA ILE A 34 1.21 6.71 4.57
C ILE A 34 1.63 7.68 5.68
N LYS A 35 2.64 8.50 5.38
CA LYS A 35 3.10 9.60 6.21
C LYS A 35 1.93 10.58 6.38
N PRO A 36 1.72 11.11 7.58
CA PRO A 36 0.74 12.17 7.77
C PRO A 36 1.18 13.40 6.97
N THR A 37 0.45 13.75 5.91
CA THR A 37 0.73 14.94 5.12
C THR A 37 0.03 16.16 5.71
N HIS A 38 0.82 17.19 6.02
CA HIS A 38 0.39 18.58 6.23
C HIS A 38 -0.86 18.84 7.11
N THR A 39 -1.18 17.99 8.07
CA THR A 39 -2.14 18.37 9.11
C THR A 39 -1.38 19.07 10.23
N LEU A 40 -1.70 20.33 10.49
CA LEU A 40 -1.39 21.06 11.74
C LEU A 40 -2.12 20.42 12.95
N SER A 41 -2.36 19.11 12.91
CA SER A 41 -3.04 18.36 13.95
C SER A 41 -2.00 17.96 14.98
N THR A 42 -2.33 18.14 16.26
CA THR A 42 -1.44 17.84 17.39
C THR A 42 -1.11 16.35 17.54
N THR A 43 -1.76 15.49 16.75
CA THR A 43 -1.44 14.07 16.59
C THR A 43 -1.28 13.75 15.09
N PRO A 44 -0.06 13.52 14.61
CA PRO A 44 0.16 13.02 13.26
C PRO A 44 -0.37 11.58 13.16
N ASP A 45 -1.61 11.42 12.71
CA ASP A 45 -2.21 10.09 12.51
C ASP A 45 -1.62 9.43 11.26
N VAL A 46 -0.85 8.37 11.50
CA VAL A 46 -0.37 7.48 10.45
C VAL A 46 -1.57 6.83 9.78
N GLN A 47 -1.71 7.02 8.48
CA GLN A 47 -2.80 6.42 7.71
C GLN A 47 -2.37 5.09 7.12
N PHE A 48 -3.29 4.13 7.09
CA PHE A 48 -3.07 2.83 6.46
C PHE A 48 -4.06 2.64 5.34
N LYS A 49 -3.57 2.16 4.21
CA LYS A 49 -4.41 1.76 3.09
C LYS A 49 -4.11 0.33 2.70
N LYS A 50 -5.15 -0.42 2.38
CA LYS A 50 -5.04 -1.84 2.04
C LYS A 50 -5.52 -2.07 0.63
N GLU A 51 -4.73 -2.83 -0.11
CA GLU A 51 -5.15 -3.51 -1.31
C GLU A 51 -5.29 -4.99 -1.03
N ILE A 52 -6.39 -5.57 -1.50
CA ILE A 52 -6.75 -6.96 -1.25
C ILE A 52 -6.94 -7.65 -2.58
N PHE A 53 -6.24 -8.78 -2.75
CA PHE A 53 -6.28 -9.59 -3.96
C PHE A 53 -6.72 -11.01 -3.60
N ASP A 54 -7.51 -11.61 -4.48
CA ASP A 54 -7.85 -13.04 -4.40
C ASP A 54 -6.81 -13.92 -5.13
N ASP A 55 -5.90 -13.32 -5.92
CA ASP A 55 -4.85 -14.00 -6.70
C ASP A 55 -3.44 -13.52 -6.30
N PRO A 56 -2.49 -14.43 -6.02
CA PRO A 56 -1.13 -14.08 -5.57
C PRO A 56 -0.29 -13.45 -6.69
N HIS A 57 -0.51 -13.83 -7.95
CA HIS A 57 0.18 -13.25 -9.09
C HIS A 57 -0.19 -11.77 -9.25
N GLN A 58 -1.47 -11.43 -9.10
CA GLN A 58 -1.92 -10.03 -9.12
C GLN A 58 -1.31 -9.22 -7.97
N ALA A 59 -1.26 -9.79 -6.76
CA ALA A 59 -0.65 -9.13 -5.61
C ALA A 59 0.86 -8.90 -5.81
N ASN A 60 1.58 -9.89 -6.34
CA ASN A 60 3.01 -9.77 -6.64
C ASN A 60 3.29 -8.77 -7.77
N GLN A 61 2.44 -8.73 -8.80
CA GLN A 61 2.52 -7.71 -9.85
C GLN A 61 2.30 -6.31 -9.28
N TYR A 62 1.32 -6.14 -8.38
CA TYR A 62 1.08 -4.87 -7.71
C TYR A 62 2.30 -4.42 -6.89
N LEU A 63 2.91 -5.33 -6.13
CA LEU A 63 4.13 -5.07 -5.35
C LEU A 63 5.32 -4.64 -6.22
N SER A 64 5.55 -5.37 -7.31
CA SER A 64 6.63 -5.09 -8.26
C SER A 64 6.42 -3.75 -8.96
N ASN A 65 5.23 -3.51 -9.51
CA ASN A 65 4.95 -2.33 -10.34
C ASN A 65 4.91 -1.03 -9.54
N ASN A 66 4.40 -1.05 -8.31
CA ASN A 66 4.19 0.16 -7.52
C ASN A 66 5.32 0.43 -6.53
N PHE A 67 6.03 -0.60 -6.06
CA PHE A 67 7.00 -0.46 -4.97
C PHE A 67 8.36 -1.08 -5.27
N ASN A 68 8.58 -1.63 -6.48
CA ASN A 68 9.78 -2.38 -6.84
C ASN A 68 10.14 -3.49 -5.81
N MET A 69 9.13 -4.05 -5.15
CA MET A 69 9.31 -5.13 -4.18
C MET A 69 9.38 -6.48 -4.90
N PRO A 70 10.24 -7.40 -4.46
CA PRO A 70 10.25 -8.75 -5.00
C PRO A 70 8.93 -9.48 -4.69
N PRO A 71 8.60 -10.54 -5.44
CA PRO A 71 7.45 -11.39 -5.14
C PRO A 71 7.51 -11.90 -3.69
N PHE A 72 6.36 -11.85 -3.01
CA PHE A 72 6.23 -12.27 -1.62
C PHE A 72 5.18 -13.37 -1.43
N PHE A 73 4.12 -13.39 -2.25
CA PHE A 73 2.99 -14.31 -2.16
C PHE A 73 3.11 -15.54 -3.06
#